data_AF-A0A6G1RS61-F1
#
_entry.id   AF-A0A6G1RS61-F1
#
_cell.length_a   1.000
_cell.length_b   1.000
_cell.length_c   1.000
_cell.angle_alpha   90.00
_cell.angle_beta   90.00
_cell.angle_gamma   90.00
#
_symmetry.space_group_name_H-M   'P 1'
#
loop_
_entity.id
_entity.type
_entity.pdbx_description
1 polymer ?
#
loop_
_entity_poly.entity_id
_entity_poly.type
_entity_poly.pdbx_seq_one_letter_code
_entity_poly.pdbx_strand_id
1 'polypeptide(L)'
;LIPRGNCTYKDKIRHAAAQNASAVVIYNMGSSNANETITMPHAGLEDVVAIMIPEPKGKEIVSLLERNITVMMYITIGTRNLQKYVSRTSVVFVSISFIVLMIISLAWLVFYYIQRFRYANARDRNQRRLGDAAKKAISKLQVRTIRKGDKE
;
A
#
# COMPACT_ATOMS: atom_id res chain seq x y z
N LEU A 1 20.90 -10.40 -30.87
CA LEU A 1 19.89 -9.49 -30.25
C LEU A 1 18.55 -9.72 -30.95
N ILE A 2 17.46 -9.91 -30.22
CA ILE A 2 16.15 -10.28 -30.79
C ILE A 2 15.03 -9.42 -30.16
N PRO A 3 14.07 -8.87 -30.93
CA PRO A 3 12.89 -8.23 -30.34
C PRO A 3 11.95 -9.23 -29.67
N ARG A 4 11.24 -8.78 -28.63
CA ARG A 4 10.06 -9.48 -28.10
C ARG A 4 8.96 -9.57 -29.18
N GLY A 5 8.22 -10.69 -29.19
CA GLY A 5 7.08 -10.92 -30.08
C GLY A 5 7.33 -11.98 -31.17
N ASN A 6 6.34 -12.21 -32.03
CA ASN A 6 6.31 -13.17 -33.15
C ASN A 6 6.32 -14.66 -32.77
N CYS A 7 7.11 -15.08 -31.78
CA CYS A 7 7.17 -16.45 -31.28
C CYS A 7 7.52 -16.48 -29.78
N THR A 8 7.50 -17.66 -29.16
CA THR A 8 7.77 -17.78 -27.72
C THR A 8 9.25 -17.50 -27.40
N TYR A 9 9.54 -17.14 -26.14
CA TYR A 9 10.93 -16.98 -25.70
C TYR A 9 11.74 -18.27 -25.87
N LYS A 10 11.11 -19.42 -25.62
CA LYS A 10 11.70 -20.74 -25.81
C LYS A 10 12.14 -20.95 -27.26
N ASP A 11 11.30 -20.61 -28.23
CA ASP A 11 11.64 -20.77 -29.65
C ASP A 11 12.78 -19.85 -30.07
N LYS A 12 12.78 -18.60 -29.61
CA LYS A 12 13.87 -17.64 -29.87
C LYS A 12 15.20 -18.16 -29.33
N ILE A 13 15.20 -18.66 -28.09
CA ILE A 13 16.40 -19.19 -27.43
C ILE A 13 16.86 -20.45 -28.15
N ARG A 14 15.95 -21.37 -28.46
CA ARG A 14 16.26 -22.62 -29.18
C ARG A 14 16.85 -22.35 -30.58
N HIS A 15 16.26 -21.44 -31.34
CA HIS A 15 16.76 -21.09 -32.67
C HIS A 15 18.14 -20.43 -32.61
N ALA A 16 18.36 -19.53 -31.64
CA ALA A 16 19.68 -18.92 -31.47
C ALA A 16 20.73 -19.95 -31.02
N ALA A 17 20.36 -20.85 -30.10
CA ALA A 17 21.23 -21.95 -29.67
C ALA A 17 21.60 -22.88 -30.84
N ALA A 18 20.64 -23.18 -31.73
CA ALA A 18 20.89 -23.97 -32.94
C ALA A 18 21.85 -23.30 -33.94
N GLN A 19 22.04 -21.98 -33.82
CA GLN A 19 23.02 -21.20 -34.57
C GLN A 19 24.34 -20.99 -33.80
N ASN A 20 24.61 -21.84 -32.79
CA ASN A 20 25.80 -21.78 -31.93
C ASN A 20 25.98 -20.42 -31.20
N ALA A 21 24.89 -19.71 -30.89
CA ALA A 21 24.97 -18.48 -30.13
C ALA A 21 25.36 -18.77 -28.67
N SER A 22 26.41 -18.12 -28.16
CA SER A 22 26.83 -18.26 -26.76
C SER A 22 25.87 -17.62 -25.76
N ALA A 23 25.08 -16.63 -26.21
CA ALA A 23 24.06 -15.97 -25.39
C ALA A 23 22.94 -15.36 -26.25
N VAL A 24 21.77 -15.18 -25.65
CA VAL A 24 20.58 -14.61 -26.28
C VAL A 24 20.12 -13.38 -25.51
N VAL A 25 20.08 -12.25 -26.20
CA VAL A 25 19.56 -10.99 -25.66
C VAL A 25 18.24 -10.69 -26.31
N ILE A 26 17.19 -10.59 -25.50
CA ILE A 26 15.84 -10.24 -25.94
C ILE A 26 15.50 -8.86 -25.39
N TYR A 27 15.12 -7.90 -26.22
CA TYR A 27 14.68 -6.60 -25.73
C TYR A 27 13.15 -6.50 -25.71
N ASN A 28 12.62 -5.90 -24.65
CA ASN A 28 11.19 -5.90 -24.33
C ASN A 28 10.37 -4.90 -25.17
N MET A 29 10.36 -5.07 -26.49
CA MET A 29 9.62 -4.24 -27.44
C MET A 29 8.11 -4.25 -27.18
N GLY A 30 7.49 -3.06 -27.19
CA GLY A 30 6.04 -2.90 -27.05
C GLY A 30 5.56 -2.93 -25.59
N SER A 31 6.46 -2.73 -24.64
CA SER A 31 6.13 -2.66 -23.21
C SER A 31 5.48 -1.31 -22.88
N SER A 32 4.37 -1.31 -22.12
CA SER A 32 3.74 -0.07 -21.64
C SER A 32 4.69 0.77 -20.80
N ASN A 33 5.61 0.11 -20.09
CA ASN A 33 6.71 0.75 -19.38
C ASN A 33 8.01 0.49 -20.12
N ALA A 34 8.67 1.54 -20.61
CA ALA A 34 9.90 1.41 -21.41
C ALA A 34 11.05 0.71 -20.65
N ASN A 35 11.11 0.88 -19.32
CA ASN A 35 12.15 0.30 -18.46
C ASN A 35 11.79 -1.08 -17.90
N GLU A 36 10.64 -1.63 -18.28
CA GLU A 36 10.19 -2.92 -17.78
C GLU A 36 10.90 -4.06 -18.51
N THR A 37 11.27 -5.06 -17.73
CA THR A 37 11.72 -6.38 -18.18
C THR A 37 10.80 -7.42 -17.56
N ILE A 38 10.73 -8.62 -18.12
CA ILE A 38 9.98 -9.71 -17.50
C ILE A 38 10.88 -10.94 -17.41
N THR A 39 10.61 -11.80 -16.42
CA THR A 39 11.25 -13.10 -16.35
C THR A 39 10.71 -13.94 -17.52
N MET A 40 11.60 -14.31 -18.43
CA MET A 40 11.23 -15.08 -19.62
C MET A 40 10.93 -16.53 -19.21
N PRO A 41 9.75 -17.09 -19.48
CA PRO A 41 9.52 -18.52 -19.32
C PRO A 41 10.24 -19.29 -20.43
N HIS A 42 11.20 -20.14 -20.06
CA HIS A 42 11.99 -20.96 -21.00
C HIS A 42 12.45 -22.29 -20.39
N ALA A 43 11.58 -22.97 -19.65
CA ALA A 43 11.91 -24.24 -19.00
C ALA A 43 12.40 -25.30 -20.01
N GLY A 44 13.47 -26.01 -19.62
CA GLY A 44 14.12 -27.06 -20.41
C GLY A 44 15.10 -26.56 -21.47
N LEU A 45 15.61 -25.32 -21.34
CA LEU A 45 16.72 -24.77 -22.16
C LEU A 45 17.77 -24.17 -21.22
N GLU A 46 18.66 -25.00 -20.67
CA GLU A 46 19.69 -24.56 -19.70
C GLU A 46 21.07 -24.31 -20.34
N ASP A 47 21.25 -24.66 -21.61
CA ASP A 47 22.57 -24.66 -22.25
C ASP A 47 23.04 -23.28 -22.75
N VAL A 48 22.15 -22.27 -22.79
CA VAL A 48 22.46 -20.93 -23.34
C VAL A 48 21.98 -19.83 -22.40
N VAL A 49 22.86 -18.86 -22.14
CA VAL A 49 22.54 -17.69 -21.30
C VAL A 49 21.51 -16.81 -22.02
N ALA A 50 20.32 -16.65 -21.44
CA ALA A 50 19.26 -15.80 -21.98
C ALA A 50 18.93 -14.64 -21.03
N ILE A 51 19.02 -13.40 -21.52
CA ILE A 51 18.67 -12.19 -20.75
C ILE A 51 17.64 -11.34 -21.47
N MET A 52 16.82 -10.64 -20.67
CA MET A 52 15.92 -9.61 -21.17
C MET A 52 16.43 -8.21 -20.80
N ILE A 53 16.45 -7.30 -21.77
CA ILE A 53 16.79 -5.89 -21.58
C ILE A 53 15.61 -4.96 -21.87
N PRO A 54 15.58 -3.75 -21.27
CA PRO A 54 14.58 -2.73 -21.58
C PRO A 54 14.53 -2.34 -23.06
N GLU A 55 13.38 -1.87 -23.52
CA GLU A 55 13.18 -1.46 -24.93
C GLU A 55 14.13 -0.33 -25.38
N PRO A 56 14.32 0.77 -24.63
CA PRO A 56 15.22 1.86 -25.06
C PRO A 56 16.64 1.37 -25.29
N LYS A 57 17.14 0.49 -24.40
CA LYS A 57 18.49 -0.06 -24.52
C LYS A 57 18.62 -1.00 -25.72
N GLY A 58 17.60 -1.82 -25.97
CA GLY A 58 17.53 -2.64 -27.17
C GLY A 58 17.58 -1.83 -28.45
N LYS A 59 16.78 -0.75 -28.54
CA LYS A 59 16.76 0.15 -29.70
C LYS A 59 18.08 0.88 -29.92
N GLU A 60 18.76 1.31 -28.86
CA GLU A 60 20.09 1.90 -28.93
C GLU A 60 21.10 0.92 -29.54
N ILE A 61 21.09 -0.34 -29.11
CA ILE A 61 22.00 -1.35 -29.67
C ILE A 61 21.66 -1.65 -31.13
N VAL A 62 20.37 -1.77 -31.46
CA VAL A 62 19.93 -1.98 -32.86
C VAL A 62 20.40 -0.84 -33.76
N SER A 63 20.27 0.43 -33.34
CA SER A 63 20.69 1.57 -34.16
C SER A 63 22.20 1.64 -34.39
N LEU A 64 23.01 1.13 -33.46
CA LEU A 64 24.45 0.98 -33.64
C LEU A 64 24.75 -0.14 -34.65
N LEU A 65 24.06 -1.28 -34.55
CA LEU A 65 24.23 -2.41 -35.47
C LEU A 65 23.79 -2.06 -36.90
N GLU A 66 22.73 -1.27 -37.07
CA GLU A 66 22.27 -0.77 -38.39
C GLU A 66 23.31 0.15 -39.05
N ARG A 67 24.14 0.83 -38.25
CA ARG A 67 25.27 1.63 -38.72
C ARG A 67 26.55 0.80 -38.94
N ASN A 68 26.42 -0.53 -38.90
CA ASN A 68 27.53 -1.48 -39.05
C ASN A 68 28.62 -1.33 -37.95
N ILE A 69 28.23 -0.85 -36.76
CA ILE A 69 29.12 -0.73 -35.60
C ILE A 69 29.02 -2.02 -34.79
N THR A 70 30.15 -2.67 -34.53
CA THR A 70 30.21 -3.86 -33.68
C THR A 70 30.05 -3.50 -32.21
N VAL A 71 29.13 -4.18 -31.53
CA VAL A 71 28.85 -3.95 -30.09
C VAL A 71 29.31 -5.17 -29.29
N MET A 72 30.29 -4.97 -28.42
CA MET A 72 30.74 -5.98 -27.46
C MET A 72 29.93 -5.87 -26.17
N MET A 73 29.45 -7.01 -25.66
CA MET A 73 28.60 -7.04 -24.47
C MET A 73 29.12 -8.06 -23.46
N TYR A 74 29.23 -7.63 -22.21
CA TYR A 74 29.62 -8.46 -21.08
C TYR A 74 28.38 -8.75 -20.22
N ILE A 75 28.03 -10.02 -20.08
CA ILE A 75 26.89 -10.46 -19.26
C ILE A 75 27.44 -11.11 -17.99
N THR A 76 27.01 -10.62 -16.83
CA THR A 76 27.36 -11.17 -15.52
C THR A 76 26.10 -11.42 -14.71
N ILE A 77 26.20 -12.33 -13.73
CA ILE A 77 25.08 -12.67 -12.85
C ILE A 77 24.81 -11.49 -11.91
N GLY A 78 23.62 -10.90 -12.02
CA GLY A 78 23.17 -9.82 -11.16
C GLY A 78 22.49 -10.30 -9.87
N THR A 79 22.07 -9.36 -9.03
CA THR A 79 21.28 -9.63 -7.83
C THR A 79 19.79 -9.75 -8.14
N ARG A 80 19.08 -10.59 -7.37
CA ARG A 80 17.62 -10.72 -7.50
C ARG A 80 16.96 -9.43 -7.01
N ASN A 81 16.35 -8.67 -7.93
CA ASN A 81 15.62 -7.45 -7.63
C ASN A 81 14.26 -7.77 -6.97
N LEU A 82 14.27 -8.08 -5.67
CA LEU A 82 13.06 -8.28 -4.85
C LEU A 82 12.13 -7.06 -4.86
N GLN A 83 12.68 -5.87 -5.04
CA GLN A 83 11.94 -4.61 -5.08
C GLN A 83 10.92 -4.54 -6.23
N LYS A 84 11.09 -5.35 -7.28
CA LYS A 84 10.13 -5.45 -8.39
C LYS A 84 8.82 -6.15 -7.99
N TYR A 85 8.85 -6.95 -6.92
CA TYR A 85 7.67 -7.64 -6.39
C TYR A 85 6.91 -6.81 -5.34
N VAL A 86 7.52 -5.72 -4.85
CA VAL A 86 6.83 -4.77 -3.96
C VAL A 86 6.13 -3.74 -4.85
N SER A 87 4.85 -3.99 -5.15
CA SER A 87 4.03 -3.03 -5.89
C SER A 87 3.96 -1.72 -5.10
N ARG A 88 4.60 -0.67 -5.61
CA ARG A 88 4.54 0.69 -5.03
C ARG A 88 3.08 1.13 -4.83
N THR A 89 2.20 0.77 -5.76
CA THR A 89 0.77 1.05 -5.70
C THR A 89 0.10 0.35 -4.51
N SER A 90 0.45 -0.91 -4.23
CA SER A 90 -0.08 -1.64 -3.08
C SER A 90 0.40 -1.02 -1.76
N VAL A 91 1.66 -0.61 -1.69
CA VAL A 91 2.21 0.06 -0.49
C VAL A 91 1.50 1.40 -0.24
N VAL A 92 1.29 2.19 -1.29
CA VAL A 92 0.58 3.48 -1.19
C VAL A 92 -0.88 3.29 -0.80
N PHE A 93 -1.57 2.29 -1.35
CA PHE A 93 -2.95 2.00 -0.99
C PHE A 93 -3.09 1.62 0.50
N VAL A 94 -2.19 0.76 1.00
CA VAL A 94 -2.20 0.33 2.40
C VAL A 94 -1.89 1.50 3.34
N SER A 95 -0.92 2.35 3.00
CA SER A 95 -0.56 3.49 3.85
C SER A 95 -1.65 4.56 3.92
N ILE A 96 -2.29 4.89 2.79
CA ILE A 96 -3.42 5.83 2.77
C ILE A 96 -4.57 5.30 3.63
N SER A 97 -4.91 4.02 3.48
CA SER A 97 -5.98 3.37 4.27
C SER A 97 -5.69 3.46 5.77
N PHE A 98 -4.44 3.23 6.18
CA PHE A 98 -4.02 3.32 7.57
C PHE A 98 -4.15 4.75 8.12
N ILE A 99 -3.73 5.76 7.36
CA ILE A 99 -3.82 7.18 7.76
C ILE A 99 -5.29 7.59 7.94
N VAL A 100 -6.18 7.20 7.01
CA VAL A 100 -7.62 7.51 7.10
C VAL A 100 -8.22 6.93 8.38
N LEU A 101 -7.91 5.67 8.69
CA LEU A 101 -8.39 5.03 9.93
C LEU A 101 -7.86 5.75 11.19
N MET A 102 -6.60 6.17 11.18
CA MET A 102 -6.01 6.93 12.29
C MET A 102 -6.74 8.25 12.52
N ILE A 103 -7.04 8.99 11.44
CA ILE A 103 -7.79 10.26 11.51
C ILE A 103 -9.21 10.04 12.02
N ILE A 104 -9.92 9.02 11.53
CA ILE A 104 -11.28 8.68 12.00
C ILE A 104 -11.26 8.37 13.50
N SER A 105 -10.30 7.56 13.95
CA SER A 105 -10.16 7.22 15.38
C SER A 105 -9.89 8.46 16.25
N LEU A 106 -9.03 9.36 15.80
CA LEU A 106 -8.72 10.60 16.53
C LEU A 106 -9.93 11.53 16.56
N ALA A 107 -10.61 11.72 15.44
CA ALA A 107 -11.82 12.54 15.37
C ALA A 107 -12.92 11.98 16.29
N TRP A 108 -13.09 10.66 16.32
CA TRP A 108 -14.04 9.99 17.21
C TRP A 108 -13.70 10.23 18.68
N LEU A 109 -12.43 10.11 19.05
CA LEU A 109 -11.98 10.34 20.42
C LEU A 109 -12.20 11.80 20.84
N VAL A 110 -11.86 12.76 19.97
CA VAL A 110 -12.10 14.20 20.23
C VAL A 110 -13.59 14.47 20.42
N PHE A 111 -14.44 13.95 19.54
CA PHE A 111 -15.89 14.12 19.64
C PHE A 111 -16.45 13.46 20.90
N TYR A 112 -16.01 12.25 21.22
CA TYR A 112 -16.35 11.55 22.47
C TYR A 112 -15.99 12.40 23.69
N TYR A 113 -14.79 12.97 23.74
CA TYR A 113 -14.37 13.84 24.83
C TYR A 113 -15.21 15.11 24.94
N ILE A 114 -15.47 15.79 23.82
CA ILE A 114 -16.30 17.01 23.80
C ILE A 114 -17.74 16.69 24.22
N GLN A 115 -18.33 15.63 23.69
CA GLN A 115 -19.67 15.18 24.09
C GLN A 115 -19.70 14.79 25.55
N ARG A 116 -18.71 14.04 26.04
CA ARG A 116 -18.63 13.61 27.44
C ARG A 116 -18.51 14.81 28.37
N PHE A 117 -17.68 15.80 28.03
CA PHE A 117 -17.54 17.03 28.81
C PHE A 117 -18.83 17.84 28.82
N ARG A 118 -19.45 18.05 27.66
CA ARG A 118 -20.75 18.76 27.56
C ARG A 118 -21.86 18.02 28.31
N TYR A 119 -21.91 16.70 28.21
CA TYR A 119 -22.91 15.87 28.89
C TYR A 119 -22.72 15.89 30.42
N ALA A 120 -21.48 15.77 30.91
CA ALA A 120 -21.19 15.88 32.33
C ALA A 120 -21.57 17.26 32.88
N ASN A 121 -21.23 18.34 32.16
CA ASN A 121 -21.54 19.71 32.57
C ASN A 121 -23.04 20.03 32.51
N ALA A 122 -23.77 19.50 31.53
CA ALA A 122 -25.23 19.65 31.45
C ALA A 122 -25.93 18.88 32.59
N ARG A 123 -25.44 17.67 32.91
CA ARG A 123 -25.95 16.87 34.03
C ARG A 123 -25.68 17.54 35.38
N ASP A 124 -24.49 18.10 35.60
CA ASP A 124 -24.17 18.84 36.82
C ASP A 124 -25.12 20.04 37.02
N ARG A 125 -25.41 20.81 35.97
CA ARG A 125 -26.38 21.92 36.05
C ARG A 125 -27.81 21.45 36.34
N ASN A 126 -28.29 20.39 35.69
CA ASN A 126 -29.63 19.85 35.96
C ASN A 126 -29.75 19.27 37.37
N GLN A 127 -28.70 18.61 37.86
CA GLN A 127 -28.68 18.00 39.19
C GLN A 127 -28.66 19.06 40.30
N ARG A 128 -27.92 20.16 40.12
CA ARG A 128 -27.97 21.31 41.04
C ARG A 128 -29.36 21.93 41.11
N ARG A 129 -30.03 22.10 39.95
CA ARG A 129 -31.40 22.63 39.89
C ARG A 129 -32.43 21.74 40.59
N LEU A 130 -32.33 20.42 40.39
CA LEU A 130 -33.20 19.45 41.07
C LEU A 130 -32.92 19.40 42.58
N GLY A 131 -31.64 19.49 42.97
CA GLY A 131 -31.24 19.59 44.38
C GLY A 131 -31.78 20.84 45.07
N ASP A 132 -31.71 22.00 44.42
CA ASP A 132 -32.25 23.25 44.95
C ASP A 132 -33.78 23.22 45.04
N ALA A 133 -34.45 22.64 44.03
CA ALA A 133 -35.90 22.46 44.05
C ALA A 133 -36.35 21.51 45.17
N ALA A 134 -35.64 20.40 45.37
CA ALA A 134 -35.91 19.46 46.45
C ALA A 134 -35.67 20.10 47.83
N LYS A 135 -34.58 20.86 48.00
CA LYS A 135 -34.28 21.59 49.24
C LYS A 135 -35.38 22.60 49.58
N LYS A 136 -35.87 23.32 48.56
CA LYS A 136 -36.99 24.27 48.69
C LYS A 136 -38.34 23.60 48.96
N ALA A 137 -38.55 22.39 48.45
CA ALA A 137 -39.74 21.59 48.75
C ALA A 137 -39.71 21.04 50.19
N ILE A 138 -38.57 20.50 50.63
CA ILE A 138 -38.37 20.01 52.00
C ILE A 138 -38.54 21.13 53.02
N SER A 139 -38.01 22.33 52.75
CA SER A 139 -38.16 23.46 53.67
C SER A 139 -39.60 23.96 53.84
N LYS A 140 -40.52 23.56 52.95
CA LYS A 140 -41.95 23.90 53.03
C LYS A 140 -42.79 22.83 53.74
N LEU A 141 -42.22 21.67 54.04
CA LEU A 141 -42.89 20.66 54.86
C LEU A 141 -42.98 21.17 56.30
N GLN A 142 -44.16 21.05 56.90
CA GLN A 142 -44.39 21.48 58.28
C GLN A 142 -43.72 20.46 59.21
N VAL A 143 -42.54 20.81 59.73
CA VAL A 143 -41.76 19.91 60.60
C VAL A 143 -42.26 20.05 62.04
N ARG A 144 -43.01 19.06 62.53
CA ARG A 144 -43.31 18.93 63.96
C ARG A 144 -42.20 18.12 64.62
N THR A 145 -41.51 18.69 65.60
CA THR A 145 -40.51 17.96 66.37
C THR A 145 -41.23 17.12 67.41
N ILE A 146 -41.32 15.81 67.20
CA ILE A 146 -41.93 14.87 68.15
C ILE A 146 -41.00 14.79 69.37
N ARG A 147 -41.47 15.24 70.54
CA ARG A 147 -40.81 15.00 71.82
C ARG A 147 -41.25 13.64 72.38
N LYS A 148 -40.34 12.98 73.10
CA LYS A 148 -40.53 11.64 73.68
C LYS A 148 -41.68 11.67 74.70
N GLY A 149 -42.89 11.37 74.23
CA GLY A 149 -44.13 11.41 75.03
C GLY A 149 -45.41 11.81 74.28
N ASP A 150 -45.34 12.30 73.04
CA ASP A 150 -46.54 12.61 72.24
C ASP A 150 -47.24 11.31 71.78
N LYS A 151 -48.57 11.21 72.01
CA LYS A 151 -49.45 10.20 71.40
C LYS A 151 -49.91 10.69 70.02
N GLU A 152 -50.07 9.73 69.11
CA GLU A 152 -50.45 9.89 67.70
C GLU A 152 -51.59 10.89 67.45
#